data_AF-A0A151F0H7-F1
#
_entry.id   AF-A0A151F0H7-F1
#
_cell.length_a   1.000
_cell.length_b   1.000
_cell.length_c   1.000
_cell.angle_alpha   90.00
_cell.angle_beta   90.00
_cell.angle_gamma   90.00
#
_symmetry.space_group_name_H-M   'P 1'
#
loop_
_entity.id
_entity.type
_entity.pdbx_description
1 polymer ?
#
loop_
_entity_poly.entity_id
_entity_poly.type
_entity_poly.pdbx_seq_one_letter_code
_entity_poly.pdbx_strand_id
1 'polypeptide(L)'
;MVYIKKKCPECGSKAVKLYQNKSFEGKRSWVPTAWNCTKCGYTYYVAADTLMYKMGGDPYSSSFKKKCPKCSLGLVRLYRHINPKYGKQKWISQGWFCSRCKYIWMDKKSN
;
A
#
# COMPACT_ATOMS: atom_id res chain seq x y z
N MET A 1 -10.85 -11.67 -18.16
CA MET A 1 -10.53 -10.82 -16.99
C MET A 1 -9.01 -10.65 -16.94
N VAL A 2 -8.48 -9.46 -17.21
CA VAL A 2 -7.02 -9.23 -17.21
C VAL A 2 -6.57 -9.17 -15.75
N TYR A 3 -6.09 -10.29 -15.21
CA TYR A 3 -5.45 -10.32 -13.91
C TYR A 3 -4.20 -9.45 -14.00
N ILE A 4 -4.16 -8.30 -13.30
CA ILE A 4 -2.91 -7.55 -13.18
C ILE A 4 -1.88 -8.52 -12.58
N LYS A 5 -0.87 -8.86 -13.37
CA LYS A 5 0.25 -9.69 -12.92
C LYS A 5 0.95 -8.90 -11.82
N LYS A 6 1.39 -9.54 -10.73
CA LYS A 6 2.12 -8.96 -9.58
C LYS A 6 3.51 -8.41 -9.98
N LYS A 7 3.55 -7.57 -11.02
CA LYS A 7 4.72 -6.99 -11.64
C LYS A 7 4.58 -5.47 -11.63
N CYS A 8 5.70 -4.79 -11.47
CA CYS A 8 5.80 -3.35 -11.54
C CYS A 8 5.63 -2.90 -12.99
N PRO A 9 4.70 -1.97 -13.29
CA PRO A 9 4.55 -1.38 -14.61
C PRO A 9 5.84 -0.76 -15.16
N GLU A 10 6.69 -0.21 -14.29
CA GLU A 10 7.88 0.54 -14.71
C GLU A 10 9.11 -0.35 -14.97
N CYS A 11 9.33 -1.38 -14.15
CA CYS A 11 10.57 -2.17 -14.21
C CYS A 11 10.35 -3.68 -14.35
N GLY A 12 9.11 -4.13 -14.55
CA GLY A 12 8.73 -5.54 -14.74
C GLY A 12 8.98 -6.45 -13.53
N SER A 13 9.61 -5.94 -12.47
CA SER A 13 9.99 -6.68 -11.27
C SER A 13 8.79 -6.96 -10.37
N LYS A 14 8.97 -7.77 -9.33
CA LYS A 14 7.88 -8.13 -8.42
C LYS A 14 7.25 -6.90 -7.75
N ALA A 15 5.93 -6.88 -7.70
CA ALA A 15 5.15 -5.93 -6.92
C ALA A 15 4.32 -6.68 -5.86
N VAL A 16 4.17 -6.07 -4.68
CA VAL A 16 3.41 -6.64 -3.55
C VAL A 16 2.19 -5.79 -3.26
N LYS A 17 1.06 -6.44 -2.97
CA LYS A 17 -0.17 -5.76 -2.55
C LYS A 17 -0.03 -5.28 -1.11
N LEU A 18 -0.48 -4.05 -0.89
CA LEU A 18 -0.67 -3.44 0.40
C LEU A 18 -2.17 -3.25 0.64
N TYR A 19 -2.58 -3.56 1.85
CA TYR A 19 -3.98 -3.61 2.26
C TYR A 19 -4.19 -2.62 3.39
N GLN A 20 -5.36 -1.98 3.36
CA GLN A 20 -5.88 -1.28 4.53
C GLN A 20 -6.84 -2.21 5.27
N ASN A 21 -6.84 -2.11 6.59
CA ASN A 21 -7.86 -2.75 7.42
C ASN A 21 -9.06 -1.80 7.52
N LYS A 22 -10.21 -2.21 7.01
CA LYS A 22 -11.47 -1.46 7.09
C LYS A 22 -12.51 -2.28 7.82
N SER A 23 -13.32 -1.62 8.63
CA SER A 23 -14.52 -2.23 9.20
C SER A 23 -15.73 -1.81 8.38
N PHE A 24 -16.46 -2.79 7.84
CA PHE A 24 -17.76 -2.59 7.18
C PHE A 24 -18.80 -3.34 8.00
N GLU A 25 -19.86 -2.67 8.43
CA GLU A 25 -20.97 -3.29 9.18
C GLU A 25 -20.49 -4.15 10.37
N GLY A 26 -19.49 -3.65 11.11
CA GLY A 26 -18.90 -4.36 12.26
C GLY A 26 -17.92 -5.49 11.91
N LYS A 27 -17.77 -5.88 10.64
CA LYS A 27 -16.82 -6.90 10.19
C LYS A 27 -15.55 -6.26 9.64
N ARG A 28 -14.39 -6.74 10.10
CA ARG A 28 -13.08 -6.31 9.57
C ARG A 28 -12.79 -6.98 8.24
N SER A 29 -12.33 -6.21 7.27
CA SER A 29 -11.95 -6.66 5.94
C SER A 29 -10.64 -6.01 5.50
N TRP A 30 -9.81 -6.80 4.84
CA TRP A 30 -8.54 -6.34 4.28
C TRP A 30 -8.74 -5.92 2.83
N VAL A 31 -8.76 -4.63 2.59
CA VAL A 31 -9.03 -4.07 1.25
C VAL A 31 -7.71 -3.76 0.55
N PRO A 32 -7.42 -4.38 -0.61
CA PRO A 32 -6.24 -4.04 -1.40
C PRO A 32 -6.33 -2.57 -1.81
N THR A 33 -5.29 -1.80 -1.52
CA THR A 33 -5.32 -0.33 -1.68
C THR A 33 -4.14 0.17 -2.50
N ALA A 34 -3.00 -0.50 -2.40
CA ALA A 34 -1.81 -0.08 -3.09
C ALA A 34 -0.93 -1.25 -3.50
N TRP A 35 -0.06 -1.03 -4.47
CA TRP A 35 0.98 -1.96 -4.88
C TRP A 35 2.32 -1.28 -4.71
N ASN A 36 3.28 -1.95 -4.11
CA ASN A 36 4.64 -1.45 -3.97
C ASN A 36 5.60 -2.37 -4.73
N CYS A 37 6.44 -1.79 -5.59
CA CYS A 37 7.50 -2.54 -6.25
C CYS A 37 8.64 -2.80 -5.28
N THR A 38 9.06 -4.06 -5.18
CA THR A 38 10.15 -4.46 -4.28
C THR A 38 11.54 -4.18 -4.84
N LYS A 39 11.67 -3.58 -6.04
CA LYS A 39 12.95 -3.25 -6.66
C LYS A 39 13.13 -1.75 -6.89
N CYS A 40 12.17 -1.08 -7.54
CA CYS A 40 12.28 0.37 -7.79
C CYS A 40 11.58 1.23 -6.73
N GLY A 41 10.90 0.63 -5.75
CA GLY A 41 10.20 1.34 -4.68
C GLY A 41 8.94 2.10 -5.10
N TYR A 42 8.62 2.16 -6.39
CA TYR A 42 7.41 2.82 -6.85
C TYR A 42 6.19 2.19 -6.23
N THR A 43 5.33 3.09 -5.73
CA THR A 43 4.06 2.72 -5.15
C THR A 43 2.94 3.20 -6.04
N TYR A 44 1.92 2.37 -6.18
CA TYR A 44 0.78 2.62 -7.03
C TYR A 44 -0.48 2.54 -6.19
N TYR A 45 -1.32 3.56 -6.29
CA TYR A 45 -2.68 3.49 -5.77
C TYR A 45 -3.54 2.64 -6.70
N VAL A 46 -4.26 1.67 -6.13
CA VAL A 46 -5.22 0.83 -6.87
C VAL A 46 -6.60 1.43 -6.69
N ALA A 47 -7.11 2.06 -7.74
CA ALA A 47 -8.47 2.61 -7.75
C ALA A 47 -9.50 1.51 -8.08
N ALA A 48 -9.14 0.61 -9.00
CA ALA A 48 -9.90 -0.57 -9.38
C ALA A 48 -8.94 -1.68 -9.83
N ASP A 49 -9.43 -2.91 -10.01
CA ASP A 49 -8.61 -4.05 -10.41
C ASP A 49 -7.87 -3.88 -11.75
N THR A 50 -8.21 -2.87 -12.55
CA THR A 50 -7.56 -2.54 -13.83
C THR A 50 -6.89 -1.16 -13.84
N LEU A 51 -7.07 -0.35 -12.79
CA LEU A 51 -6.71 1.07 -12.79
C LEU A 51 -5.73 1.38 -11.67
N MET A 52 -4.48 1.67 -12.06
CA MET A 52 -3.37 1.96 -11.16
C MET A 52 -2.75 3.31 -11.48
N TYR A 53 -2.55 4.13 -10.44
CA TYR A 53 -1.89 5.42 -10.55
C TYR A 53 -0.58 5.39 -9.79
N LYS A 54 0.52 5.78 -10.43
CA LYS A 54 1.84 5.93 -9.78
C LYS A 54 1.74 7.03 -8.73
N MET A 55 1.65 6.62 -7.46
CA MET A 55 1.32 7.49 -6.33
C MET A 55 2.08 7.00 -5.10
N GLY A 56 3.06 7.78 -4.67
CA GLY A 56 3.83 7.53 -3.45
C GLY A 56 5.18 6.84 -3.66
N GLY A 57 5.79 6.46 -2.54
CA GLY A 57 7.16 5.92 -2.49
C GLY A 57 8.10 6.75 -1.61
N ASP A 58 7.65 7.92 -1.16
CA ASP A 58 8.41 8.73 -0.21
C ASP A 58 8.40 8.10 1.18
N PRO A 59 9.47 8.29 1.97
CA PRO A 59 9.50 7.85 3.35
C PRO A 59 8.46 8.61 4.19
N TYR A 60 7.80 7.89 5.08
CA TYR A 60 6.97 8.49 6.12
C TYR A 60 7.84 9.18 7.17
N SER A 61 7.53 10.42 7.50
CA SER A 61 8.17 11.14 8.60
C SER A 61 7.31 11.10 9.86
N SER A 62 7.92 10.82 11.01
CA SER A 62 7.24 10.89 12.32
C SER A 62 6.65 12.27 12.60
N SER A 63 7.23 13.32 12.01
CA SER A 63 6.72 14.71 12.08
C SER A 63 5.29 14.87 11.55
N PHE A 64 4.84 13.97 10.67
CA PHE A 64 3.49 14.01 10.12
C PHE A 64 2.41 13.69 11.17
N LYS A 65 2.79 13.11 12.33
CA LYS A 65 1.85 12.80 13.44
C LYS A 65 0.60 12.04 12.97
N LYS A 66 0.77 11.10 12.03
CA LYS A 66 -0.31 10.31 11.40
C LYS A 66 -1.35 11.15 10.64
N LYS A 67 -1.01 12.37 10.24
CA LYS A 67 -1.84 13.26 9.42
C LYS A 67 -1.19 13.47 8.06
N CYS A 68 -2.02 13.60 7.04
CA CYS A 68 -1.57 13.88 5.69
C CYS A 68 -0.93 15.28 5.65
N PRO A 69 0.32 15.44 5.16
CA PRO A 69 0.95 16.75 5.07
C PRO A 69 0.26 17.68 4.07
N LYS A 70 -0.55 17.15 3.14
CA LYS A 70 -1.23 17.93 2.09
C LYS A 70 -2.64 18.37 2.47
N CYS A 71 -3.35 17.60 3.29
CA CYS A 71 -4.77 17.86 3.59
C CYS A 71 -5.15 17.64 5.06
N SER A 72 -4.17 17.39 5.92
CA SER A 72 -4.29 17.20 7.37
C SER A 72 -5.19 16.05 7.84
N LEU A 73 -5.82 15.32 6.90
CA LEU A 73 -6.64 14.16 7.18
C LEU A 73 -5.82 13.05 7.82
N GLY A 74 -6.42 12.29 8.74
CA GLY A 74 -5.80 11.10 9.33
C GLY A 74 -5.35 10.11 8.25
N LEU A 75 -4.11 9.64 8.37
CA LEU A 75 -3.54 8.62 7.50
C LEU A 75 -3.98 7.23 7.95
N VAL A 76 -4.27 6.39 6.97
CA VAL A 76 -4.64 4.99 7.17
C VAL A 76 -3.39 4.12 7.06
N ARG A 77 -3.24 3.13 7.94
CA ARG A 77 -2.10 2.21 7.90
C ARG A 77 -2.25 1.19 6.78
N LEU A 78 -1.18 0.97 6.04
CA LEU A 78 -1.08 -0.06 5.02
C LEU A 78 -0.23 -1.23 5.51
N TYR A 79 -0.68 -2.45 5.17
CA TYR A 79 -0.06 -3.70 5.58
C TYR A 79 0.19 -4.61 4.38
N ARG A 80 1.31 -5.32 4.41
CA ARG A 80 1.60 -6.42 3.50
C ARG A 80 1.21 -7.73 4.17
N HIS A 81 0.42 -8.53 3.47
CA HIS A 81 0.16 -9.92 3.85
C HIS A 81 1.33 -10.79 3.41
N ILE A 82 1.86 -11.59 4.34
CA ILE A 82 2.87 -12.60 4.06
C ILE A 82 2.26 -13.96 4.40
N ASN A 83 2.15 -14.80 3.37
CA ASN A 83 1.72 -16.18 3.48
C ASN A 83 2.91 -17.11 3.15
N PRO A 84 3.69 -17.53 4.14
CA PRO A 84 4.82 -18.43 3.90
C PRO A 84 4.32 -19.85 3.56
N LYS A 85 5.14 -20.63 2.83
CA LYS A 85 4.82 -22.04 2.51
C LYS A 85 4.72 -22.91 3.77
N TYR A 86 5.48 -22.56 4.81
CA TYR A 86 5.47 -23.19 6.11
C TYR A 86 5.35 -22.11 7.19
N GLY A 87 4.46 -22.32 8.17
CA GLY A 87 4.25 -21.42 9.30
C GLY A 87 3.00 -20.54 9.23
N LYS A 88 2.88 -19.60 10.18
CA LYS A 88 1.69 -18.75 10.33
C LYS A 88 1.70 -17.56 9.37
N GLN A 89 0.54 -17.23 8.84
CA GLN A 89 0.30 -16.00 8.09
C GLN A 89 0.56 -14.77 8.95
N LYS A 90 1.11 -13.70 8.34
CA LYS A 90 1.44 -12.45 9.06
C LYS A 90 1.01 -11.22 8.26
N TRP A 91 0.60 -10.19 8.98
CA TRP A 91 0.32 -8.85 8.44
C TRP A 91 1.40 -7.90 8.95
N ILE A 92 2.23 -7.40 8.04
CA ILE A 92 3.35 -6.54 8.37
C ILE A 92 3.02 -5.13 7.93
N SER A 93 3.09 -4.16 8.84
CA SER A 93 2.89 -2.77 8.47
C SER A 93 3.99 -2.27 7.52
N GLN A 94 3.63 -1.51 6.51
CA GLN A 94 4.56 -1.07 5.46
C GLN A 94 4.51 0.42 5.16
N GLY A 95 3.39 1.09 5.43
CA GLY A 95 3.26 2.49 5.07
C GLY A 95 1.94 3.11 5.50
N TRP A 96 1.69 4.29 4.98
CA TRP A 96 0.58 5.17 5.32
C TRP A 96 -0.08 5.70 4.05
N PHE A 97 -1.41 5.76 4.06
CA PHE A 97 -2.22 6.13 2.91
C PHE A 97 -3.17 7.26 3.29
N CYS A 98 -3.26 8.29 2.44
CA CYS A 98 -4.29 9.30 2.57
C CYS A 98 -5.50 8.94 1.69
N SER A 99 -6.66 8.73 2.30
CA SER A 99 -7.88 8.41 1.56
C SER A 99 -8.40 9.55 0.68
N ARG A 100 -8.04 10.81 0.99
CA ARG A 100 -8.39 12.00 0.19
C ARG A 100 -7.39 12.23 -0.94
N CYS A 101 -6.10 12.37 -0.63
CA CYS A 101 -5.07 12.68 -1.63
C CYS A 101 -4.62 11.47 -2.47
N LYS A 102 -5.00 10.26 -2.06
CA LYS A 102 -4.55 8.97 -2.62
C LYS A 102 -3.04 8.73 -2.60
N TYR A 103 -2.28 9.61 -1.95
CA TYR A 103 -0.83 9.51 -1.82
C TYR A 103 -0.43 8.52 -0.73
N ILE A 104 0.74 7.91 -0.91
CA ILE A 104 1.25 6.84 -0.05
C ILE A 104 2.68 7.14 0.38
N TRP A 105 2.93 7.01 1.67
CA TRP A 105 4.25 7.12 2.29
C TRP A 105 4.66 5.78 2.86
N MET A 106 5.87 5.31 2.55
CA MET A 106 6.39 4.01 2.99
C MET A 106 7.23 4.19 4.26
N ASP A 107 7.23 3.22 5.17
CA ASP A 107 8.04 3.34 6.40
C ASP A 107 9.55 3.25 6.14
N LYS A 108 9.91 2.57 5.05
CA LYS A 108 11.29 2.39 4.61
C LYS A 108 11.33 2.58 3.10
N LYS A 109 12.42 3.15 2.60
CA LYS A 109 12.73 3.06 1.17
C LYS A 109 12.89 1.58 0.82
N SER A 110 12.22 1.14 -0.24
CA SER A 110 12.58 -0.11 -0.89
C SER A 110 13.97 0.09 -1.49
N ASN A 111 14.95 -0.71 -1.06
CA ASN A 111 16.28 -0.75 -1.67
C ASN A 111 16.22 -1.40 -3.06
#